data_AF-A0A392UU30-F1
#
_entry.id   AF-A0A392UU30-F1
#
_cell.length_a   1.000
_cell.length_b   1.000
_cell.length_c   1.000
_cell.angle_alpha   90.00
_cell.angle_beta   90.00
_cell.angle_gamma   90.00
#
_symmetry.space_group_name_H-M   'P 1'
#
loop_
_entity.id
_entity.type
_entity.pdbx_description
1 polymer ?
#
loop_
_entity_poly.entity_id
_entity_poly.type
_entity_poly.pdbx_seq_one_letter_code
_entity_poly.pdbx_strand_id
1 'polypeptide(L)' 'MFASLRMEEKFEVDALPIVCEFADVFPDDILHLPPEREVEFSIDVVPGTSPISMAPYRMSAAELE' A
#
# COMPACT_ATOMS: atom_id res chain seq x y z
N MET A 1 13.71 -5.48 -8.25
CA MET A 1 12.90 -6.41 -9.05
C MET A 1 11.97 -7.13 -8.07
N PHE A 2 10.81 -6.56 -7.75
CA PHE A 2 9.81 -7.22 -6.89
C PHE A 2 8.53 -7.55 -7.66
N ALA A 3 8.58 -7.46 -9.00
CA ALA A 3 7.53 -7.96 -9.87
C ALA A 3 7.79 -9.43 -10.14
N SER A 4 7.20 -10.33 -9.34
CA SER A 4 6.77 -11.69 -9.72
C SER A 4 6.58 -12.57 -8.48
N LEU A 5 5.61 -12.25 -7.62
CA LEU A 5 4.90 -13.31 -6.90
C LEU A 5 3.59 -13.52 -7.66
N ARG A 6 3.49 -14.70 -8.26
CA ARG A 6 2.40 -15.13 -9.12
C ARG A 6 1.11 -15.05 -8.32
N MET A 7 0.23 -14.12 -8.68
CA MET A 7 -1.15 -14.08 -8.22
C MET A 7 -1.93 -15.17 -8.96
N GLU A 8 -1.57 -16.43 -8.68
CA GLU A 8 -2.40 -17.60 -8.99
C GLU A 8 -3.43 -17.76 -7.87
N GLU A 9 -4.27 -16.75 -7.67
CA GLU A 9 -5.59 -16.88 -7.04
C GLU A 9 -6.57 -15.94 -7.76
N LYS A 10 -6.50 -15.98 -9.09
CA LYS A 10 -7.28 -15.13 -9.99
C LYS A 10 -8.62 -15.80 -10.31
N PHE A 11 -9.37 -16.26 -9.32
CA PHE A 11 -10.67 -16.88 -9.59
C PHE A 11 -11.51 -16.84 -8.31
N GLU A 12 -12.30 -15.77 -8.13
CA GLU A 12 -13.63 -15.74 -7.49
C GLU A 12 -14.00 -14.33 -6.98
N VAL A 13 -13.01 -13.50 -6.62
CA VAL A 13 -13.27 -12.17 -6.04
C VAL A 13 -13.83 -11.17 -7.07
N ASP A 14 -13.37 -11.23 -8.32
CA ASP A 14 -13.87 -10.42 -9.44
C ASP A 14 -15.31 -10.74 -9.83
N ALA A 15 -15.87 -11.86 -9.35
CA ALA A 15 -17.26 -12.24 -9.60
C ALA A 15 -18.22 -11.73 -8.51
N LEU A 16 -17.70 -11.13 -7.43
CA LEU A 16 -18.53 -10.52 -6.41
C LEU A 16 -19.15 -9.24 -6.97
N PRO A 17 -20.49 -9.08 -6.96
CA PRO A 17 -21.17 -7.93 -7.55
C PRO A 17 -20.63 -6.58 -7.04
N ILE A 18 -20.32 -6.53 -5.74
CA ILE A 18 -19.71 -5.38 -5.08
C ILE A 18 -18.34 -5.02 -5.66
N VAL A 19 -17.51 -6.00 -5.99
CA VAL A 19 -16.17 -5.72 -6.55
C VAL A 19 -16.29 -5.18 -7.97
N CYS A 20 -17.21 -5.73 -8.77
CA CYS A 20 -17.50 -5.22 -10.12
C CYS A 20 -18.04 -3.79 -10.11
N GLU A 21 -18.82 -3.41 -9.09
CA GLU A 21 -19.36 -2.06 -8.92
C GLU A 21 -18.28 -1.01 -8.63
N PHE A 22 -17.11 -1.43 -8.11
CA PHE A 22 -15.98 -0.56 -7.75
C PHE A 22 -14.67 -0.96 -8.46
N ALA A 23 -14.76 -1.53 -9.66
CA ALA A 23 -13.60 -2.00 -10.41
C ALA A 23 -12.57 -0.89 -10.72
N ASP A 24 -12.99 0.37 -10.72
CA ASP A 24 -12.16 1.57 -10.88
C ASP A 24 -11.37 1.95 -9.60
N VAL A 25 -11.81 1.49 -8.43
CA VAL A 25 -11.12 1.72 -7.14
C VAL A 25 -9.96 0.75 -6.94
N PHE A 26 -9.98 -0.40 -7.61
CA PHE A 26 -8.95 -1.43 -7.55
C PHE A 26 -8.29 -1.64 -8.91
N PRO A 27 -7.61 -0.63 -9.48
CA PRO A 27 -6.91 -0.80 -10.75
C PRO A 27 -5.80 -1.84 -10.60
N ASP A 28 -5.67 -2.71 -11.61
CA ASP A 28 -4.58 -3.70 -11.71
C ASP A 28 -3.19 -3.03 -11.61
N ASP A 29 -3.12 -1.76 -12.00
CA ASP A 29 -1.94 -0.90 -11.92
C ASP A 29 -1.91 -0.14 -10.59
N ILE A 30 -1.67 -0.84 -9.47
CA ILE A 30 -1.30 -0.17 -8.22
C ILE A 30 0.10 0.44 -8.40
N LEU A 31 0.13 1.66 -8.92
CA LEU A 31 1.33 2.49 -8.89
C LEU A 31 1.70 2.69 -7.43
N HIS A 32 2.97 2.48 -7.08
CA HIS A 32 3.47 2.54 -5.68
C HIS A 32 3.39 3.95 -5.07
N LEU A 33 2.71 4.88 -5.76
CA LEU A 33 2.48 6.24 -5.35
C LEU A 33 1.14 6.29 -4.62
N PRO A 34 1.06 7.08 -3.54
CA PRO A 34 -0.23 7.36 -2.94
C PRO A 34 -1.18 7.93 -4.01
N PRO A 35 -2.49 7.65 -3.91
CA PRO A 35 -3.48 8.24 -4.82
C PRO A 35 -3.31 9.75 -4.91
N GLU A 36 -3.56 10.31 -6.09
CA GLU A 36 -3.62 11.76 -6.25
C GLU A 36 -4.66 12.32 -5.27
N ARG A 37 -4.22 13.29 -4.47
CA ARG A 37 -5.06 13.97 -3.49
C ARG A 37 -5.33 15.38 -4.00
N GLU A 38 -6.58 15.80 -3.90
CA GLU A 38 -6.99 17.15 -4.30
C GLU A 38 -6.34 18.26 -3.46
N VAL A 39 -5.87 17.93 -2.25
CA VAL A 39 -5.24 18.86 -1.31
C VAL A 39 -3.94 18.30 -0.77
N GLU A 40 -3.00 19.20 -0.49
CA GLU A 40 -1.74 18.87 0.17
C GLU A 40 -2.00 18.57 1.66
N PHE A 41 -1.48 17.45 2.15
CA PHE A 41 -1.66 17.03 3.54
C PHE A 41 -0.44 17.44 4.38
N SER A 42 -0.67 18.21 5.45
CA SER A 42 0.32 18.51 6.49
C SER A 42 0.10 17.63 7.72
N ILE A 43 1.19 17.28 8.40
CA ILE A 43 1.14 16.62 9.71
C ILE A 43 1.54 17.65 10.77
N ASP A 44 0.57 18.09 11.55
CA ASP A 44 0.81 19.01 12.66
C ASP A 44 1.39 18.27 13.85
N VAL A 45 2.54 18.73 14.34
CA VAL A 45 3.19 18.20 15.53
C VAL A 45 2.95 19.11 16.72
N VAL A 46 2.88 18.54 17.92
CA VAL A 46 2.80 19.33 19.15
C VAL A 46 4.05 20.21 19.28
N PRO A 47 3.93 21.51 19.58
CA PRO A 47 5.09 22.38 19.75
C PRO A 47 6.10 21.80 20.76
N GLY A 48 7.37 21.74 20.37
CA GLY A 48 8.44 21.12 21.17
C GLY A 48 8.73 19.66 20.85
N THR A 49 8.01 19.05 19.90
CA THR A 49 8.33 17.70 19.40
C THR A 49 9.64 17.72 18.61
N SER A 50 10.63 16.91 19.00
CA SER A 50 11.87 16.71 18.26
C SER A 50 11.77 15.52 17.30
N PRO A 51 12.47 15.53 16.16
CA PRO A 51 12.56 14.36 15.29
C PRO A 51 13.09 13.13 16.04
N ILE A 52 12.50 11.96 15.77
CA ILE A 52 12.95 10.69 16.32
C ILE A 52 13.69 9.89 15.25
N SER A 53 14.81 9.28 15.64
CA SER A 53 15.56 8.36 14.77
C SER A 53 15.84 7.08 15.56
N MET A 54 15.42 5.95 15.01
CA MET A 54 15.64 4.62 15.59
C MET A 54 16.21 3.72 14.50
N ALA A 55 17.14 2.83 14.87
CA ALA A 55 17.62 1.81 13.94
C ALA A 55 16.46 0.89 13.52
N PRO A 56 16.35 0.51 12.23
CA PRO A 56 15.36 -0.47 11.78
C PRO A 56 15.49 -1.79 12.55
N TYR A 57 14.38 -2.49 12.72
CA TYR A 57 14.39 -3.84 13.25
C TYR A 57 15.16 -4.79 12.32
N ARG A 58 15.85 -5.78 12.89
CA ARG A 58 16.52 -6.83 12.11
C ARG A 58 15.48 -7.87 11.70
N MET A 59 14.98 -7.76 10.48
CA MET A 59 14.09 -8.77 9.89
C MET A 59 14.86 -10.05 9.58
N SER A 60 14.24 -11.20 9.83
CA SER A 60 14.75 -12.50 9.43
C SER A 60 14.59 -12.71 7.91
N ALA A 61 15.27 -13.70 7.34
CA ALA A 61 15.11 -14.03 5.92
C ALA A 61 13.65 -14.37 5.56
N ALA A 62 12.93 -15.07 6.44
CA ALA A 62 11.55 -15.44 6.23
C ALA A 62 10.55 -14.27 6.22
N GLU A 63 10.92 -13.11 6.77
CA GLU A 63 10.09 -11.89 6.73
C GLU A 63 10.37 -11.04 5.49
N LEU A 64 11.45 -11.35 4.75
CA LEU A 64 11.85 -10.67 3.51
C LEU A 64 11.42 -11.43 2.25
N GLU A 65 10.96 -12.67 2.39
CA GLU A 65 10.49 -13.54 1.29
C GLU A 65 9.05 -13.22 0.85
#